data_AF-G0MQB5-F1
#
_entry.id   AF-G0MQB5-F1
#
_cell.length_a   1.000
_cell.length_b   1.000
_cell.length_c   1.000
_cell.angle_alpha   90.00
_cell.angle_beta   90.00
_cell.angle_gamma   90.00
#
_symmetry.space_group_name_H-M   'P 1'
#
loop_
_entity.id
_entity.type
_entity.pdbx_description
1 polymer ?
#
loop_
_entity_poly.entity_id
_entity_poly.type
_entity_poly.pdbx_seq_one_letter_code
_entity_poly.pdbx_strand_id
1 'polypeptide(L)'
;MEVDVRAIALRGLASSSLALYRFSENPNLKICYGDKAYKVMATLGILVVTTESVRALHKKWQRYRARRRAENKSDEEHMRHRENLKKRIEETLQESVHECPICLGDANFPVMTNCAHIFCCPCIIRYWKQSKSMFDQCKCAYCRCMFNKLIPIRWPTPGASDEINEQLQKNNMDLEDYNRRFSSEKPLLESILFQVKRFIRANWIDIVRLVVVPACSFIYYRFTADLTDDQCFLPKNSYDVLLFFDQYILTILLLHDDFIQWYRDHLAELRGEQ
;
A
#
# COMPACT_ATOMS: atom_id res chain seq x y z
N MET A 1 7.32 -23.89 -4.86
CA MET A 1 6.27 -24.92 -5.09
C MET A 1 5.67 -24.90 -6.50
N GLU A 2 5.16 -23.77 -7.04
CA GLU A 2 4.64 -23.73 -8.44
C GLU A 2 5.76 -23.75 -9.49
N VAL A 3 6.95 -23.26 -9.12
CA VAL A 3 8.18 -23.33 -9.92
C VAL A 3 8.73 -24.77 -9.97
N ASP A 4 8.66 -25.50 -8.86
CA ASP A 4 9.21 -26.87 -8.78
C ASP A 4 8.42 -27.87 -9.62
N VAL A 5 7.09 -27.73 -9.69
CA VAL A 5 6.25 -28.61 -10.54
C VAL A 5 6.50 -28.36 -12.02
N ARG A 6 6.71 -27.09 -12.42
CA ARG A 6 7.12 -26.77 -13.80
C ARG A 6 8.51 -27.32 -14.11
N ALA A 7 9.44 -27.20 -13.17
CA ALA A 7 10.79 -27.74 -13.32
C ALA A 7 10.80 -29.27 -13.42
N ILE A 8 9.98 -29.98 -12.63
CA ILE A 8 9.84 -31.44 -12.69
C ILE A 8 9.20 -31.90 -14.01
N ALA A 9 8.15 -31.21 -14.47
CA ALA A 9 7.52 -31.52 -15.76
C ALA A 9 8.45 -31.25 -16.94
N LEU A 10 9.20 -30.14 -16.92
CA LEU A 10 10.22 -29.83 -17.93
C LEU A 10 11.37 -30.84 -17.92
N ARG A 11 11.83 -31.29 -16.74
CA ARG A 11 12.85 -32.32 -16.62
C ARG A 11 12.36 -33.69 -17.11
N GLY A 12 11.10 -34.04 -16.83
CA GLY A 12 10.46 -35.27 -17.32
C GLY A 12 10.31 -35.27 -18.85
N LEU A 13 9.87 -34.15 -19.42
CA LEU A 13 9.79 -33.97 -20.88
C LEU A 13 11.18 -33.96 -21.52
N ALA A 14 12.14 -33.24 -20.96
CA ALA A 14 13.51 -33.20 -21.46
C ALA A 14 14.18 -34.59 -21.40
N SER A 15 13.99 -35.35 -20.32
CA SER A 15 14.52 -36.70 -20.18
C SER A 15 13.85 -37.68 -21.16
N SER A 16 12.54 -37.54 -21.39
CA SER A 16 11.81 -38.37 -22.35
C SER A 16 12.20 -38.05 -23.80
N SER A 17 12.36 -36.77 -24.13
CA SER A 17 12.84 -36.31 -25.43
C SER A 17 14.30 -36.70 -25.69
N LEU A 18 15.17 -36.63 -24.68
CA LEU A 18 16.57 -37.05 -24.78
C LEU A 18 16.70 -38.57 -24.94
N ALA A 19 15.82 -39.34 -24.30
CA ALA A 19 15.74 -40.79 -24.50
C ALA A 19 15.27 -41.15 -25.92
N LEU A 20 14.28 -40.43 -26.46
CA LEU A 20 13.83 -40.58 -27.85
C LEU A 20 14.90 -40.17 -28.87
N TYR A 21 15.63 -39.09 -28.62
CA TYR A 21 16.73 -38.61 -29.46
C TYR A 21 17.91 -39.58 -29.50
N ARG A 22 18.38 -40.05 -28.33
CA ARG A 22 19.46 -41.07 -28.25
C ARG A 22 19.05 -42.40 -28.89
N PHE A 23 17.75 -42.68 -28.96
CA PHE A 23 17.22 -43.89 -29.58
C PHE A 23 17.10 -43.79 -31.10
N SER A 24 16.80 -42.60 -31.65
CA SER A 24 16.82 -42.41 -33.11
C SER A 24 18.22 -42.58 -33.70
N GLU A 25 19.26 -42.31 -32.92
CA GLU A 25 20.65 -42.48 -33.34
C GLU A 25 21.21 -43.91 -33.14
N ASN A 26 20.53 -44.84 -32.45
CA ASN A 26 21.13 -46.13 -32.08
C ASN A 26 20.24 -47.38 -32.34
N PRO A 27 20.40 -48.08 -33.48
CA PRO A 27 19.52 -49.17 -33.90
C PRO A 27 19.62 -50.46 -33.06
N ASN A 28 20.72 -50.65 -32.31
CA ASN A 28 20.94 -51.84 -31.48
C ASN A 28 20.08 -51.87 -30.21
N LEU A 29 19.59 -50.71 -29.74
CA LEU A 29 18.74 -50.64 -28.53
C LEU A 29 17.32 -51.16 -28.79
N LYS A 30 16.89 -51.17 -30.06
CA LYS A 30 15.59 -51.70 -30.51
C LYS A 30 15.48 -53.21 -30.35
N ILE A 31 16.63 -53.91 -30.35
CA ILE A 31 16.73 -55.38 -30.28
C ILE A 31 16.60 -55.87 -28.81
N CYS A 32 17.13 -55.14 -27.83
CA CYS A 32 17.10 -55.55 -26.41
C CYS A 32 15.73 -55.41 -25.73
N TYR A 33 14.88 -54.46 -26.15
CA TYR A 33 13.63 -54.16 -25.43
C TYR A 33 12.35 -54.70 -26.09
N GLY A 34 12.41 -55.17 -27.34
CA GLY A 34 11.26 -55.72 -28.07
C GLY A 34 10.17 -54.68 -28.43
N ASP A 35 9.58 -54.80 -29.62
CA ASP A 35 8.66 -53.79 -30.19
C ASP A 35 7.39 -53.54 -29.36
N LYS A 36 7.03 -54.48 -28.47
CA LYS A 36 5.85 -54.37 -27.61
C LYS A 36 6.12 -53.61 -26.32
N ALA A 37 7.32 -53.71 -25.73
CA ALA A 37 7.59 -53.09 -24.44
C ALA A 37 7.70 -51.57 -24.53
N TYR A 38 8.21 -51.01 -25.65
CA TYR A 38 8.24 -49.55 -25.81
C TYR A 38 6.83 -48.95 -25.95
N LYS A 39 5.90 -49.64 -26.62
CA LYS A 39 4.51 -49.18 -26.75
C LYS A 39 3.85 -49.10 -25.37
N VAL A 40 4.13 -50.06 -24.50
CA VAL A 40 3.65 -50.09 -23.11
C VAL A 40 4.27 -48.95 -22.29
N MET A 41 5.59 -48.73 -22.38
CA MET A 41 6.24 -47.65 -21.62
C MET A 41 5.81 -46.25 -22.09
N ALA A 42 5.65 -46.05 -23.39
CA ALA A 42 5.16 -44.78 -23.95
C ALA A 42 3.71 -44.49 -23.54
N THR A 43 2.84 -45.50 -23.53
CA THR A 43 1.43 -45.35 -23.10
C THR A 43 1.32 -45.07 -21.60
N LEU A 44 2.11 -45.74 -20.76
CA LEU A 44 2.19 -45.44 -19.32
C LEU A 44 2.70 -44.02 -19.06
N GLY A 45 3.71 -43.56 -19.80
CA GLY A 45 4.21 -42.18 -19.72
C GLY A 45 3.14 -41.14 -20.05
N ILE A 46 2.38 -41.34 -21.12
CA ILE A 46 1.27 -40.45 -21.51
C ILE A 46 0.16 -40.47 -20.44
N LEU A 47 -0.17 -41.63 -19.86
CA LEU A 47 -1.19 -41.74 -18.81
C LEU A 47 -0.78 -40.98 -17.55
N VAL A 48 0.48 -41.06 -17.13
CA VAL A 48 0.99 -40.31 -15.97
C VAL A 48 0.97 -38.80 -16.24
N VAL A 49 1.45 -38.36 -17.41
CA VAL A 49 1.47 -36.93 -17.76
C VAL A 49 0.05 -36.36 -17.83
N THR A 50 -0.89 -37.09 -18.44
CA THR A 50 -2.29 -36.63 -18.55
C THR A 50 -2.98 -36.60 -17.20
N THR A 51 -2.80 -37.61 -16.34
CA THR A 51 -3.39 -37.63 -14.99
C THR A 51 -2.85 -36.52 -14.09
N GLU A 52 -1.54 -36.26 -14.11
CA GLU A 52 -0.93 -35.15 -13.35
C GLU A 52 -1.35 -33.79 -13.90
N SER A 53 -1.44 -33.64 -15.23
CA SER A 53 -1.94 -32.42 -15.85
C SER A 53 -3.40 -32.13 -15.46
N VAL A 54 -4.26 -33.15 -15.49
CA VAL A 54 -5.66 -33.05 -15.05
C VAL A 54 -5.75 -32.72 -13.57
N ARG A 55 -4.95 -33.37 -12.70
CA ARG A 55 -4.89 -33.04 -11.26
C ARG A 55 -4.44 -31.60 -11.02
N ALA A 56 -3.44 -31.13 -11.76
CA ALA A 56 -2.96 -29.75 -11.67
C ALA A 56 -4.03 -28.75 -12.12
N LEU A 57 -4.72 -29.01 -13.24
CA LEU A 57 -5.83 -28.19 -13.71
C LEU A 57 -7.00 -28.19 -12.73
N HIS A 58 -7.35 -29.34 -12.15
CA HIS A 58 -8.39 -29.45 -11.14
C HIS A 58 -8.05 -28.65 -9.87
N LYS A 59 -6.82 -28.77 -9.35
CA LYS A 59 -6.35 -27.95 -8.22
C LYS A 59 -6.36 -26.46 -8.56
N LYS A 60 -5.95 -26.08 -9.77
CA LYS A 60 -5.99 -24.67 -10.24
C LYS A 60 -7.43 -24.16 -10.29
N TRP A 61 -8.35 -24.95 -10.83
CA TRP A 61 -9.77 -24.63 -10.89
C TRP A 61 -10.41 -24.50 -9.50
N GLN A 62 -10.07 -25.41 -8.56
CA GLN A 62 -10.52 -25.32 -7.17
C GLN A 62 -10.04 -24.03 -6.49
N ARG A 63 -8.77 -23.64 -6.67
CA ARG A 63 -8.23 -22.38 -6.13
C ARG A 63 -8.87 -21.16 -6.77
N TYR A 64 -9.10 -21.18 -8.08
CA TYR A 64 -9.80 -20.12 -8.80
C TYR A 64 -11.23 -19.95 -8.24
N ARG A 65 -11.95 -21.05 -8.07
CA ARG A 65 -13.32 -21.04 -7.53
C ARG A 65 -13.35 -20.59 -6.06
N ALA A 66 -12.36 -20.97 -5.24
CA ALA A 66 -12.24 -20.50 -3.87
C ALA A 66 -11.99 -18.99 -3.79
N ARG A 67 -11.08 -18.45 -4.60
CA ARG A 67 -10.83 -17.00 -4.70
C ARG A 67 -12.06 -16.22 -5.11
N ARG A 68 -12.75 -16.65 -6.17
CA ARG A 68 -14.01 -16.02 -6.61
C ARG A 68 -15.10 -16.02 -5.54
N ARG A 69 -15.22 -17.09 -4.74
CA ARG A 69 -16.17 -17.11 -3.62
C ARG A 69 -15.78 -16.14 -2.51
N ALA A 70 -14.49 -16.00 -2.22
CA ALA A 70 -13.99 -15.05 -1.22
C ALA A 70 -14.22 -13.60 -1.68
N GLU A 71 -13.93 -13.30 -2.96
CA GLU A 71 -14.22 -12.01 -3.60
C GLU A 71 -15.71 -11.69 -3.51
N ASN A 72 -16.59 -12.58 -4.00
CA ASN A 72 -18.04 -12.37 -3.93
C ASN A 72 -18.53 -12.17 -2.49
N LYS A 73 -18.02 -12.94 -1.51
CA LYS A 73 -18.39 -12.77 -0.10
C LYS A 73 -17.93 -11.41 0.44
N SER A 74 -16.73 -10.97 0.09
CA SER A 74 -16.21 -9.65 0.44
C SER A 74 -17.08 -8.54 -0.16
N ASP A 75 -17.47 -8.69 -1.42
CA ASP A 75 -18.33 -7.73 -2.13
C ASP A 75 -19.73 -7.67 -1.49
N GLU A 76 -20.34 -8.82 -1.18
CA GLU A 76 -21.63 -8.91 -0.48
C GLU A 76 -21.57 -8.24 0.91
N GLU A 77 -20.50 -8.48 1.68
CA GLU A 77 -20.30 -7.86 3.00
C GLU A 77 -20.13 -6.34 2.88
N HIS A 78 -19.33 -5.88 1.91
CA HIS A 78 -19.17 -4.45 1.62
C HIS A 78 -20.50 -3.80 1.21
N MET A 79 -21.29 -4.45 0.35
CA MET A 79 -22.59 -3.96 -0.08
C MET A 79 -23.56 -3.87 1.09
N ARG A 80 -23.63 -4.92 1.93
CA ARG A 80 -24.46 -4.92 3.13
C ARG A 80 -24.05 -3.81 4.11
N HIS A 81 -22.76 -3.59 4.31
CA HIS A 81 -22.27 -2.51 5.16
C HIS A 81 -22.68 -1.13 4.61
N ARG A 82 -22.57 -0.94 3.28
CA ARG A 82 -22.99 0.29 2.60
C ARG A 82 -24.49 0.52 2.69
N GLU A 83 -25.30 -0.51 2.52
CA GLU A 83 -26.76 -0.43 2.65
C GLU A 83 -27.18 -0.09 4.08
N ASN A 84 -26.58 -0.73 5.08
CA ASN A 84 -26.83 -0.41 6.49
C ASN A 84 -26.44 1.04 6.82
N LEU A 85 -25.30 1.52 6.31
CA LEU A 85 -24.90 2.92 6.47
C LEU A 85 -25.90 3.87 5.80
N LYS A 86 -26.33 3.57 4.58
CA LYS A 86 -27.32 4.36 3.85
C LYS A 86 -28.64 4.41 4.61
N LYS A 87 -29.10 3.28 5.13
CA LYS A 87 -30.33 3.20 5.93
C LYS A 87 -30.24 4.07 7.18
N ARG A 88 -29.13 3.98 7.93
CA ARG A 88 -28.90 4.84 9.10
C ARG A 88 -28.89 6.32 8.76
N ILE A 89 -28.24 6.70 7.67
CA ILE A 89 -28.23 8.08 7.20
C ILE A 89 -29.66 8.53 6.84
N GLU A 90 -30.43 7.72 6.13
CA GLU A 90 -31.81 8.05 5.77
C GLU A 90 -32.70 8.21 7.01
N GLU A 91 -32.59 7.30 7.97
CA GLU A 91 -33.29 7.38 9.27
C GLU A 91 -32.91 8.66 10.01
N THR A 92 -31.61 8.96 10.13
CA THR A 92 -31.13 10.21 10.73
C THR A 92 -31.65 11.43 9.97
N LEU A 93 -31.70 11.39 8.64
CA LEU A 93 -32.18 12.52 7.84
C LEU A 93 -33.69 12.72 7.91
N GLN A 94 -34.49 11.76 8.37
CA GLN A 94 -35.95 11.91 8.51
C GLN A 94 -36.33 12.71 9.74
N GLU A 95 -35.57 12.58 10.84
CA GLU A 95 -35.80 13.34 12.07
C GLU A 95 -35.73 14.86 11.83
N SER A 96 -36.65 15.62 12.42
CA SER A 96 -36.72 17.08 12.28
C SER A 96 -35.81 17.84 13.24
N VAL A 97 -35.50 17.22 14.38
CA VAL A 97 -34.64 17.78 15.44
C VAL A 97 -33.63 16.72 15.81
N HIS A 98 -32.36 17.12 15.95
CA HIS A 98 -31.29 16.24 16.43
C HIS A 98 -30.69 16.82 17.69
N GLU A 99 -30.32 15.97 18.64
CA GLU A 99 -29.60 16.39 19.84
C GLU A 99 -28.09 16.40 19.58
N CYS A 100 -27.41 17.49 19.96
CA CYS A 100 -25.96 17.58 19.84
C CYS A 100 -25.28 16.97 21.07
N PRO A 101 -24.43 15.93 20.93
CA PRO A 101 -23.75 15.29 22.07
C PRO A 101 -22.73 16.17 22.81
N ILE A 102 -22.39 17.35 22.27
CA ILE A 102 -21.42 18.28 22.87
C ILE A 102 -22.14 19.26 23.80
N CYS A 103 -23.24 19.88 23.35
CA CYS A 103 -23.97 20.87 24.14
C CYS A 103 -25.22 20.30 24.82
N LEU A 104 -25.59 19.04 24.54
CA LEU A 104 -26.75 18.34 25.11
C LEU A 104 -28.08 19.09 24.88
N GLY A 105 -28.23 19.66 23.69
CA GLY A 105 -29.42 20.39 23.27
C GLY A 105 -29.63 20.29 21.76
N ASP A 106 -30.68 20.95 21.27
CA ASP A 106 -31.05 20.91 19.86
C ASP A 106 -29.90 21.40 18.96
N ALA A 107 -29.63 20.63 17.91
CA ALA A 107 -28.51 20.86 17.03
C ALA A 107 -28.75 22.09 16.13
N ASN A 108 -28.19 23.23 16.53
CA ASN A 108 -28.22 24.44 15.72
C ASN A 108 -27.22 24.37 14.57
N PHE A 109 -27.68 24.65 13.34
CA PHE A 109 -26.95 24.39 12.09
C PHE A 109 -26.33 22.98 12.09
N PRO A 110 -27.17 21.92 12.03
CA PRO A 110 -26.70 20.57 12.26
C PRO A 110 -25.73 20.13 11.17
N VAL A 111 -24.66 19.45 11.57
CA VAL A 111 -23.66 18.88 10.68
C VAL A 111 -23.47 17.41 10.98
N MET A 112 -23.45 16.60 9.92
CA MET A 112 -23.25 15.17 10.00
C MET A 112 -21.80 14.82 9.66
N THR A 113 -21.22 13.95 10.48
CA THR A 113 -19.89 13.37 10.26
C THR A 113 -19.97 12.11 9.36
N ASN A 114 -18.84 11.66 8.81
CA ASN A 114 -18.75 10.37 8.08
C ASN A 114 -19.18 9.13 8.93
N CYS A 115 -19.14 9.24 10.26
CA CYS A 115 -19.65 8.20 11.17
C CYS A 115 -21.15 8.33 11.49
N ALA A 116 -21.86 9.20 10.78
CA ALA A 116 -23.30 9.47 10.88
C ALA A 116 -23.78 10.01 12.25
N HIS A 117 -22.89 10.62 13.04
CA HIS A 117 -23.31 11.40 14.21
C HIS A 117 -23.45 12.88 13.86
N ILE A 118 -24.47 13.53 14.44
CA ILE A 118 -24.84 14.92 14.21
C ILE A 118 -24.40 15.80 15.38
N PHE A 119 -23.94 17.00 15.07
CA PHE A 119 -23.53 18.02 16.03
C PHE A 119 -23.98 19.41 15.57
N CYS A 120 -23.98 20.40 16.46
CA CYS A 120 -24.01 21.80 16.03
C CYS A 120 -22.71 22.13 15.28
N CYS A 121 -22.78 22.87 14.17
CA CYS A 121 -21.58 23.32 13.46
C CYS A 121 -20.57 24.04 14.38
N PRO A 122 -20.97 25.04 15.21
CA PRO A 122 -20.02 25.70 16.10
C PRO A 122 -19.40 24.77 17.15
N CYS A 123 -20.15 23.78 17.64
CA CYS A 123 -19.69 22.86 18.68
C CYS A 123 -18.59 21.95 18.15
N ILE A 124 -18.81 21.31 17.00
CA ILE A 124 -17.82 20.38 16.44
C ILE A 124 -16.57 21.11 15.95
N ILE A 125 -16.72 22.33 15.41
CA ILE A 125 -15.59 23.16 14.98
C ILE A 125 -14.76 23.61 16.19
N ARG A 126 -15.40 24.05 17.27
CA ARG A 126 -14.70 24.41 18.51
C ARG A 126 -13.96 23.21 19.10
N TYR A 127 -14.62 22.05 19.13
CA TYR A 127 -14.02 20.80 19.57
C TYR A 127 -12.79 20.42 18.73
N TRP A 128 -12.85 20.58 17.41
CA TRP A 128 -11.69 20.41 16.54
C TRP A 128 -10.57 21.43 16.84
N LYS A 129 -10.88 22.72 16.92
CA LYS A 129 -9.90 23.79 17.20
C LYS A 129 -9.19 23.61 18.55
N GLN A 130 -9.83 22.95 19.51
CA GLN A 130 -9.27 22.62 20.83
C GLN A 130 -8.50 21.30 20.87
N SER A 131 -8.61 20.46 19.84
CA SER A 131 -7.90 19.19 19.81
C SER A 131 -6.38 19.40 19.69
N LYS A 132 -5.59 18.52 20.32
CA LYS A 132 -4.13 18.67 20.50
C LYS A 132 -3.31 18.84 19.21
N SER A 133 -3.90 18.58 18.04
CA SER A 133 -3.26 18.75 16.75
C SER A 133 -4.20 19.46 15.79
N MET A 134 -3.95 20.75 15.54
CA MET A 134 -4.64 21.50 14.48
C MET A 134 -4.39 20.93 13.07
N PHE A 135 -3.40 20.02 12.94
CA PHE A 135 -2.98 19.43 11.69
C PHE A 135 -3.53 18.02 11.46
N ASP A 136 -4.14 17.41 12.47
CA ASP A 136 -4.71 16.06 12.37
C ASP A 136 -6.24 16.08 12.33
N GLN A 137 -6.79 15.03 11.72
CA GLN A 137 -8.23 14.78 11.73
C GLN A 137 -8.72 14.60 13.17
N CYS A 138 -9.91 15.10 13.47
CA CYS A 138 -10.47 14.98 14.80
C CYS A 138 -11.23 13.65 14.97
N LYS A 139 -11.28 13.15 16.22
CA LYS A 139 -12.09 11.98 16.60
C LYS A 139 -13.49 12.42 16.98
N CYS A 140 -14.52 11.74 16.48
CA CYS A 140 -15.91 12.00 16.83
C CYS A 140 -16.10 12.00 18.36
N ALA A 141 -16.72 13.05 18.92
CA ALA A 141 -16.95 13.17 20.35
C ALA A 141 -17.91 12.09 20.89
N TYR A 142 -18.70 11.46 20.02
CA TYR A 142 -19.65 10.40 20.39
C TYR A 142 -19.01 9.01 20.30
N CYS A 143 -18.57 8.57 19.11
CA CYS A 143 -18.08 7.20 18.88
C CYS A 143 -16.56 7.07 18.78
N ARG A 144 -15.80 8.17 18.84
CA ARG A 144 -14.33 8.23 18.72
C ARG A 144 -13.74 7.78 17.37
N CYS A 145 -14.57 7.49 16.38
CA CYS A 145 -14.12 7.27 15.00
C CYS A 145 -13.54 8.57 14.41
N MET A 146 -12.53 8.44 13.54
CA MET A 146 -11.96 9.60 12.82
C MET A 146 -12.98 10.12 11.80
N PHE A 147 -13.20 11.43 11.77
CA PHE A 147 -14.02 12.07 10.74
C PHE A 147 -13.23 13.05 9.90
N ASN A 148 -13.45 13.00 8.59
CA ASN A 148 -12.72 13.79 7.59
C ASN A 148 -13.60 14.75 6.80
N LYS A 149 -14.93 14.63 6.92
CA LYS A 149 -15.91 15.47 6.23
C LYS A 149 -17.06 15.81 7.17
N LEU A 150 -17.51 17.05 7.11
CA LEU A 150 -18.70 17.59 7.76
C LEU A 150 -19.70 17.97 6.67
N ILE A 151 -20.92 17.47 6.78
CA ILE A 151 -21.98 17.69 5.79
C ILE A 151 -23.11 18.47 6.48
N PRO A 152 -23.50 19.65 5.99
CA PRO A 152 -24.60 20.41 6.55
C PRO A 152 -25.93 19.68 6.31
N ILE A 153 -26.78 19.61 7.34
CA ILE A 153 -28.09 18.97 7.31
C ILE A 153 -29.17 20.04 7.48
N ARG A 154 -30.04 20.22 6.50
CA ARG A 154 -31.23 21.10 6.59
C ARG A 154 -30.92 22.51 7.14
N TRP A 155 -29.80 23.10 6.72
CA TRP A 155 -29.46 24.47 7.12
C TRP A 155 -30.49 25.47 6.60
N PRO A 156 -30.73 26.58 7.34
CA PRO A 156 -31.65 27.62 6.90
C PRO A 156 -31.20 28.27 5.59
N THR A 157 -32.16 28.68 4.77
CA THR A 157 -31.91 29.42 3.53
C THR A 157 -31.48 30.86 3.83
N PRO A 158 -30.58 31.45 3.03
CA PRO A 158 -30.26 32.87 3.13
C PRO A 158 -31.53 33.73 3.04
N GLY A 159 -31.64 34.75 3.90
CA GLY A 159 -32.78 35.68 3.93
C GLY A 159 -33.81 35.45 5.04
N ALA A 160 -33.55 34.54 5.99
CA ALA A 160 -34.46 34.32 7.13
C ALA A 160 -34.42 35.45 8.18
N SER A 161 -33.22 35.93 8.51
CA SER A 161 -32.95 37.15 9.31
C SER A 161 -31.48 37.54 9.18
N ASP A 162 -31.13 38.79 9.49
CA ASP A 162 -29.73 39.26 9.42
C ASP A 162 -28.81 38.44 10.35
N GLU A 163 -29.27 38.17 11.58
CA GLU A 163 -28.54 37.36 12.57
C GLU A 163 -28.32 35.91 12.08
N ILE A 164 -29.33 35.29 11.48
CA ILE A 164 -29.23 33.93 10.92
C ILE A 164 -28.26 33.92 9.73
N ASN A 165 -28.29 34.94 8.88
CA ASN A 165 -27.41 35.05 7.71
C ASN A 165 -25.94 35.19 8.11
N GLU A 166 -25.63 36.01 9.12
CA GLU A 166 -24.28 36.14 9.66
C GLU A 166 -23.76 34.81 10.22
N GLN A 167 -24.60 34.12 11.01
CA GLN A 167 -24.24 32.83 11.58
C GLN A 167 -24.06 31.76 10.51
N LEU A 168 -24.91 31.76 9.47
CA LEU A 168 -24.82 30.88 8.32
C LEU A 168 -23.51 31.10 7.56
N GLN A 169 -23.15 32.36 7.27
CA GLN A 169 -21.91 32.71 6.60
C GLN A 169 -20.69 32.23 7.37
N LYS A 170 -20.65 32.50 8.69
CA LYS A 170 -19.57 32.05 9.57
C LYS A 170 -19.44 30.52 9.60
N ASN A 171 -20.57 29.82 9.74
CA ASN A 171 -20.60 28.37 9.78
C ASN A 171 -20.16 27.75 8.46
N ASN A 172 -20.52 28.34 7.31
CA ASN A 172 -20.04 27.92 6.00
C ASN A 172 -18.52 28.04 5.89
N MET A 173 -17.95 29.19 6.29
CA MET A 173 -16.50 29.38 6.27
C MET A 173 -15.74 28.37 7.13
N ASP A 174 -16.20 28.14 8.36
CA ASP A 174 -15.57 27.18 9.29
C ASP A 174 -15.68 25.74 8.77
N LEU A 175 -16.84 25.37 8.22
CA LEU A 175 -17.09 24.04 7.64
C LEU A 175 -16.24 23.80 6.39
N GLU A 176 -16.11 24.78 5.51
CA GLU A 176 -15.25 24.73 4.33
C GLU A 176 -13.77 24.63 4.72
N ASP A 177 -13.31 25.38 5.72
CA ASP A 177 -11.92 25.30 6.19
C ASP A 177 -11.58 23.89 6.69
N TYR A 178 -12.48 23.27 7.48
CA TYR A 178 -12.31 21.89 7.94
C TYR A 178 -12.28 20.90 6.77
N ASN A 179 -13.29 20.96 5.89
CA ASN A 179 -13.43 20.03 4.78
C ASN A 179 -12.29 20.15 3.77
N ARG A 180 -11.79 21.35 3.50
CA ARG A 180 -10.62 21.59 2.66
C ARG A 180 -9.37 20.92 3.23
N ARG A 181 -9.16 20.97 4.54
CA ARG A 181 -7.97 20.39 5.18
C ARG A 181 -8.00 18.86 5.18
N PHE A 182 -9.16 18.27 5.44
CA PHE A 182 -9.25 16.86 5.82
C PHE A 182 -10.05 15.98 4.88
N SER A 183 -10.98 16.51 4.09
CA SER A 183 -11.80 15.66 3.23
C SER A 183 -10.91 14.99 2.18
N SER A 184 -11.22 13.72 1.89
CA SER A 184 -10.45 12.92 0.94
C SER A 184 -10.59 13.41 -0.51
N GLU A 185 -11.49 14.36 -0.78
CA GLU A 185 -11.64 15.07 -2.05
C GLU A 185 -10.57 16.17 -2.16
N LYS A 186 -9.29 15.81 -1.99
CA LYS A 186 -8.21 16.73 -2.33
C LYS A 186 -8.03 16.72 -3.85
N PRO A 187 -7.84 17.87 -4.50
CA PRO A 187 -7.44 17.88 -5.91
C PRO A 187 -6.21 16.99 -6.07
N LEU A 188 -6.17 16.22 -7.16
CA LEU A 188 -5.20 15.15 -7.41
C LEU A 188 -3.76 15.58 -7.09
N LEU A 189 -3.42 16.83 -7.43
CA LEU A 189 -2.11 17.45 -7.17
C LEU A 189 -1.73 17.56 -5.68
N GLU A 190 -2.66 17.93 -4.79
CA GLU A 190 -2.34 18.04 -3.36
C GLU A 190 -2.18 16.68 -2.70
N SER A 191 -2.99 15.70 -3.12
CA SER A 191 -2.83 14.31 -2.67
C SER A 191 -1.47 13.75 -3.09
N ILE A 192 -1.05 14.02 -4.34
CA ILE A 192 0.26 13.65 -4.86
C ILE A 192 1.36 14.37 -4.07
N LEU A 193 1.27 15.68 -3.84
CA LEU A 193 2.28 16.42 -3.09
C LEU A 193 2.44 15.90 -1.65
N PHE A 194 1.34 15.56 -0.98
CA PHE A 194 1.41 14.97 0.37
C PHE A 194 2.06 13.58 0.34
N GLN A 195 1.67 12.73 -0.61
CA GLN A 195 2.26 11.41 -0.77
C GLN A 195 3.73 11.47 -1.17
N VAL A 196 4.09 12.40 -2.06
CA VAL A 196 5.47 12.67 -2.48
C VAL A 196 6.29 13.20 -1.31
N LYS A 197 5.79 14.16 -0.52
CA LYS A 197 6.50 14.63 0.69
C LYS A 197 6.70 13.50 1.70
N ARG A 198 5.70 12.64 1.88
CA ARG A 198 5.80 11.46 2.76
C ARG A 198 6.81 10.44 2.23
N PHE A 199 6.79 10.19 0.92
CA PHE A 199 7.72 9.29 0.25
C PHE A 199 9.16 9.81 0.29
N ILE A 200 9.37 11.10 0.03
CA ILE A 200 10.69 11.76 0.12
C ILE A 200 11.24 11.66 1.54
N ARG A 201 10.42 11.93 2.57
CA ARG A 201 10.88 11.76 3.96
C ARG A 201 11.20 10.32 4.32
N ALA A 202 10.44 9.35 3.80
CA ALA A 202 10.67 7.94 4.09
C ALA A 202 11.92 7.39 3.38
N ASN A 203 12.25 7.89 2.19
CA ASN A 203 13.32 7.35 1.34
C ASN A 203 14.43 8.39 1.08
N TRP A 204 14.61 9.37 1.97
CA TRP A 204 15.54 10.48 1.75
C TRP A 204 16.99 10.00 1.57
N ILE A 205 17.37 8.92 2.26
CA ILE A 205 18.69 8.29 2.17
C ILE A 205 18.91 7.71 0.76
N ASP A 206 17.91 6.99 0.23
CA ASP A 206 18.00 6.40 -1.12
C ASP A 206 18.03 7.48 -2.21
N ILE A 207 17.29 8.58 -2.02
CA ILE A 207 17.34 9.74 -2.93
C ILE A 207 18.72 10.38 -2.94
N VAL A 208 19.36 10.54 -1.78
CA VAL A 208 20.73 11.05 -1.69
C VAL A 208 21.70 10.12 -2.42
N ARG A 209 21.59 8.80 -2.23
CA ARG A 209 22.48 7.81 -2.84
C ARG A 209 22.30 7.68 -4.36
N LEU A 210 21.07 7.74 -4.85
CA LEU A 210 20.78 7.51 -6.28
C LEU A 210 20.85 8.78 -7.13
N VAL A 211 20.80 9.97 -6.53
CA VAL A 211 20.76 11.24 -7.28
C VAL A 211 21.89 12.17 -6.88
N VAL A 212 22.08 12.44 -5.58
CA VAL A 212 23.05 13.43 -5.11
C VAL A 212 24.47 12.91 -5.23
N VAL A 213 24.74 11.68 -4.78
CA VAL A 213 26.08 11.07 -4.81
C VAL A 213 26.61 10.93 -6.25
N PRO A 214 25.83 10.48 -7.26
CA PRO A 214 26.27 10.49 -8.66
C PRO A 214 26.54 11.88 -9.22
N ALA A 215 25.66 12.85 -8.93
CA ALA A 215 25.86 14.22 -9.38
C ALA A 215 27.13 14.85 -8.79
N CYS A 216 27.34 14.68 -7.48
CA CYS A 216 28.54 15.15 -6.79
C CYS A 216 29.81 14.44 -7.27
N SER A 217 29.75 13.13 -7.53
CA SER A 217 30.88 12.34 -8.04
C SER A 217 31.29 12.77 -9.46
N PHE A 218 30.31 13.09 -10.30
CA PHE A 218 30.54 13.64 -11.64
C PHE A 218 31.17 15.04 -11.57
N ILE A 219 30.63 15.93 -10.73
CA ILE A 219 31.17 17.28 -10.53
C ILE A 219 32.61 17.21 -9.98
N TYR A 220 32.85 16.36 -8.98
CA TYR A 220 34.18 16.16 -8.39
C TYR A 220 35.18 15.66 -9.43
N TYR A 221 34.83 14.63 -10.21
CA TYR A 221 35.69 14.11 -11.29
C TYR A 221 36.06 15.21 -12.29
N ARG A 222 35.09 16.01 -12.74
CA ARG A 222 35.35 17.10 -13.69
C ARG A 222 36.25 18.18 -13.10
N PHE A 223 35.99 18.57 -11.86
CA PHE A 223 36.82 19.55 -11.15
C PHE A 223 38.26 19.05 -10.96
N THR A 224 38.44 17.78 -10.58
CA THR A 224 39.78 17.21 -10.40
C THR A 224 40.52 16.96 -11.72
N ALA A 225 39.80 16.67 -12.80
CA ALA A 225 40.38 16.53 -14.13
C ALA A 225 40.94 17.87 -14.67
N ASP A 226 40.36 19.00 -14.24
CA ASP A 226 40.78 20.34 -14.66
C ASP A 226 41.97 20.90 -13.83
N LEU A 227 42.33 20.28 -12.69
CA LEU A 227 43.23 20.86 -11.69
C LEU A 227 44.65 20.28 -11.63
N THR A 228 44.95 19.14 -12.28
CA THR A 228 46.23 18.43 -12.06
C THR A 228 46.76 17.72 -13.30
N ASP A 229 47.99 18.07 -13.70
CA ASP A 229 48.78 17.44 -14.78
C ASP A 229 49.51 16.15 -14.31
N ASP A 230 49.42 15.81 -13.02
CA ASP A 230 50.19 14.70 -12.41
C ASP A 230 49.28 13.50 -12.07
N GLN A 231 49.44 12.41 -12.81
CA GLN A 231 48.44 11.32 -12.95
C GLN A 231 48.42 10.26 -11.82
N CYS A 232 49.19 10.40 -10.75
CA CYS A 232 49.42 9.26 -9.85
C CYS A 232 48.39 9.02 -8.73
N PHE A 233 47.50 9.99 -8.43
CA PHE A 233 46.58 9.88 -7.28
C PHE A 233 45.09 10.13 -7.58
N LEU A 234 44.70 10.25 -8.86
CA LEU A 234 43.34 10.64 -9.25
C LEU A 234 42.43 9.46 -9.63
N PRO A 235 41.12 9.57 -9.35
CA PRO A 235 40.13 8.60 -9.80
C PRO A 235 40.09 8.56 -11.32
N LYS A 236 40.21 7.34 -11.88
CA LYS A 236 40.37 7.13 -13.34
C LYS A 236 39.06 7.37 -14.10
N ASN A 237 37.94 7.32 -13.40
CA ASN A 237 36.62 7.62 -13.93
C ASN A 237 35.71 8.14 -12.80
N SER A 238 34.57 8.75 -13.16
CA SER A 238 33.58 9.23 -12.20
C SER A 238 32.87 8.11 -11.41
N TYR A 239 32.93 6.87 -11.90
CA TYR A 239 32.33 5.71 -11.24
C TYR A 239 33.16 5.26 -10.02
N ASP A 240 34.48 5.44 -10.02
CA ASP A 240 35.36 5.11 -8.90
C ASP A 240 35.07 6.02 -7.70
N VAL A 241 34.82 7.31 -7.97
CA VAL A 241 34.38 8.30 -6.98
C VAL A 241 33.00 7.95 -6.43
N LEU A 242 32.07 7.58 -7.32
CA LEU A 242 30.73 7.16 -6.95
C LEU A 242 30.75 5.93 -6.02
N LEU A 243 31.55 4.92 -6.37
CA LEU A 243 31.67 3.69 -5.60
C LEU A 243 32.25 3.95 -4.20
N PHE A 244 33.23 4.86 -4.10
CA PHE A 244 33.83 5.24 -2.82
C PHE A 244 32.80 5.87 -1.86
N PHE A 245 32.05 6.86 -2.33
CA PHE A 245 31.03 7.51 -1.50
C PHE A 245 29.84 6.59 -1.19
N ASP A 246 29.42 5.76 -2.15
CA ASP A 246 28.33 4.81 -1.93
C ASP A 246 28.71 3.73 -0.90
N GLN A 247 29.95 3.22 -0.96
CA GLN A 247 30.48 2.27 0.03
C GLN A 247 30.60 2.90 1.43
N TYR A 248 30.99 4.18 1.51
CA TYR A 248 31.07 4.91 2.78
C TYR A 248 29.68 5.14 3.40
N ILE A 249 28.68 5.47 2.58
CA ILE A 249 27.29 5.62 3.06
C ILE A 249 26.74 4.26 3.50
N LEU A 250 26.99 3.18 2.75
CA LEU A 250 26.59 1.81 3.14
C LEU A 250 27.17 1.40 4.48
N THR A 251 28.46 1.64 4.68
CA THR A 251 29.13 1.28 5.93
C THR A 251 28.58 2.08 7.12
N ILE A 252 28.28 3.37 6.95
CA ILE A 252 27.61 4.17 7.99
C ILE A 252 26.21 3.61 8.31
N LEU A 253 25.43 3.28 7.28
CA LEU A 253 24.06 2.75 7.47
C LEU A 253 24.08 1.39 8.18
N LEU A 254 24.99 0.49 7.78
CA LEU A 254 25.17 -0.81 8.44
C LEU A 254 25.61 -0.66 9.90
N LEU A 255 26.58 0.22 10.16
CA LEU A 255 27.03 0.50 11.53
C LEU A 255 25.92 1.11 12.39
N HIS A 256 25.06 1.95 11.80
CA HIS A 256 23.91 2.53 12.48
C HIS A 256 22.83 1.50 12.77
N ASP A 257 22.54 0.59 11.83
CA ASP A 257 21.56 -0.48 12.02
C ASP A 257 22.05 -1.51 13.05
N ASP A 258 23.33 -1.89 13.00
CA ASP A 258 23.97 -2.76 14.00
C ASP A 258 23.96 -2.10 15.38
N PHE A 259 24.23 -0.79 15.45
CA PHE A 259 24.15 -0.03 16.70
C PHE A 259 22.71 0.03 17.24
N ILE A 260 21.72 0.26 16.39
CA ILE A 260 20.30 0.28 16.78
C ILE A 260 19.85 -1.10 17.26
N GLN A 261 20.27 -2.16 16.58
CA GLN A 261 19.94 -3.53 16.94
C GLN A 261 20.58 -3.88 18.28
N TRP A 262 21.88 -3.62 18.44
CA TRP A 262 22.59 -3.77 19.72
C TRP A 262 21.93 -2.98 20.85
N TYR A 263 21.53 -1.73 20.60
CA TYR A 263 20.87 -0.90 21.61
C TYR A 263 19.49 -1.44 22.00
N ARG A 264 18.71 -1.98 21.06
CA ARG A 264 17.43 -2.65 21.37
C ARG A 264 17.63 -3.90 22.19
N ASP A 265 18.60 -4.72 21.82
CA ASP A 265 18.91 -5.97 22.51
C ASP A 265 19.42 -5.69 23.93
N HIS A 266 20.29 -4.68 24.09
CA HIS A 266 20.73 -4.19 25.40
C HIS A 266 19.56 -3.66 26.27
N LEU A 267 18.62 -2.93 25.66
CA LEU A 267 17.40 -2.49 26.36
C LEU A 267 16.44 -3.63 26.68
N ALA A 268 16.42 -4.71 25.88
CA ALA A 268 15.62 -5.90 26.15
C ALA A 268 16.20 -6.71 27.31
N GLU A 269 17.53 -6.87 27.35
CA GLU A 269 18.26 -7.47 28.48
C GLU A 269 18.02 -6.69 29.79
N LEU A 270 18.05 -5.35 29.75
CA LEU A 270 17.74 -4.50 30.91
C LEU A 270 16.28 -4.61 31.37
N ARG A 271 15.36 -5.02 30.50
CA ARG A 271 13.94 -5.20 30.82
C ARG A 271 13.59 -6.62 31.32
N GLY A 272 14.53 -7.55 31.33
CA GLY A 272 14.33 -8.90 31.87
C GLY A 272 13.35 -9.76 31.07
N GLU A 273 13.14 -9.45 29.79
CA GLU A 273 12.33 -10.26 28.87
C GLU A 273 13.20 -11.41 28.33
N GLN A 274 13.22 -12.55 29.02
CA GLN A 274 13.74 -13.83 28.49
C GLN A 274 12.68 -14.55 27.65
#